data_AF-A0A0B5J1Y7-F1
#
_entry.id   AF-A0A0B5J1Y7-F1
#
_cell.length_a   1.000
_cell.length_b   1.000
_cell.length_c   1.000
_cell.angle_alpha   90.00
_cell.angle_beta   90.00
_cell.angle_gamma   90.00
#
_symmetry.space_group_name_H-M   'P 1'
#
loop_
_entity.id
_entity.type
_entity.pdbx_description
1 polymer ?
#
loop_
_entity_poly.entity_id
_entity_poly.type
_entity_poly.pdbx_seq_one_letter_code
_entity_poly.pdbx_strand_id
1 'polypeptide(L)'
;MRHAFLLYALTIFSLCEVKKCQYLTKTFIDFINKNQSSWRAGKFFLENVTSRNFVHRYHRPVLNVGNEVRVKDCYLEDLHIPDSFDARKEWPHCADVIGNIRDQGSCSSCWAFSSTGVMTDRLCIQSEGEVKFQFSPQDILSCCENCSNSTYGCAVGGSSDRAWRYWTESGIVSGGDYDSYQGCVFYQESEFYLKTKSPCMKSCNNPHYKISYAEDKHFGSDYYQVKPAEKCIQAEIMSNGPVEAIFALYEDFYYYKDGVYTYTIGGLVSAHTVKIIGWGVENGNPYWLAANSWNCNWGQLKGFFKIRRGVDECGIEQHVLAGTARLKTKTSSSSPWLLVALVSAGIVIAVMAIALFVKKKSMESVINYFRLKS
;
A
#
# COMPACT_ATOMS: atom_id res chain seq x y z
N MET A 1 -17.18 -67.47 40.41
CA MET A 1 -15.70 -67.51 40.35
C MET A 1 -15.26 -66.98 38.98
N ARG A 2 -14.52 -65.86 38.96
CA ARG A 2 -13.35 -65.61 38.08
C ARG A 2 -13.57 -65.81 36.55
N HIS A 3 -13.61 -64.84 35.63
CA HIS A 3 -12.95 -63.54 35.51
C HIS A 3 -13.77 -62.61 34.57
N ALA A 4 -13.87 -61.35 34.95
CA ALA A 4 -14.20 -60.22 34.09
C ALA A 4 -12.90 -59.53 33.62
N PHE A 5 -13.02 -58.67 32.60
CA PHE A 5 -12.00 -57.80 31.96
C PHE A 5 -11.21 -58.41 30.81
N LEU A 6 -11.57 -58.03 29.57
CA LEU A 6 -10.70 -57.24 28.67
C LEU A 6 -11.37 -57.01 27.30
N LEU A 7 -11.28 -55.75 26.84
CA LEU A 7 -11.44 -55.27 25.46
C LEU A 7 -12.86 -55.00 24.93
N TYR A 8 -13.50 -53.96 25.48
CA TYR A 8 -14.39 -53.08 24.70
C TYR A 8 -13.78 -51.68 24.70
N ALA A 9 -12.80 -51.46 23.82
CA ALA A 9 -12.13 -50.16 23.66
C ALA A 9 -11.74 -49.92 22.21
N LEU A 10 -12.70 -50.05 21.29
CA LEU A 10 -12.58 -49.53 19.94
C LEU A 10 -13.97 -49.03 19.53
N THR A 11 -14.05 -47.82 18.96
CA THR A 11 -15.24 -47.11 18.42
C THR A 11 -15.88 -46.00 19.26
N ILE A 12 -15.09 -45.12 19.91
CA ILE A 12 -15.53 -43.72 20.13
C ILE A 12 -14.36 -42.76 19.83
N PHE A 13 -13.94 -42.71 18.58
CA PHE A 13 -13.20 -41.58 18.02
C PHE A 13 -13.70 -41.39 16.59
N SER A 14 -13.91 -40.14 16.17
CA SER A 14 -14.21 -39.71 14.78
C SER A 14 -15.67 -39.42 14.37
N LEU A 15 -16.49 -38.80 15.23
CA LEU A 15 -17.72 -38.12 14.75
C LEU A 15 -17.92 -36.68 15.30
N CYS A 16 -17.00 -36.16 16.12
CA CYS A 16 -17.16 -34.84 16.76
C CYS A 16 -16.45 -33.67 16.03
N GLU A 17 -15.57 -33.92 15.05
CA GLU A 17 -14.82 -32.82 14.40
C GLU A 17 -15.54 -32.21 13.19
N VAL A 18 -16.35 -32.96 12.44
CA VAL A 18 -16.98 -32.45 11.21
C VAL A 18 -18.25 -31.63 11.48
N LYS A 19 -19.02 -31.96 12.54
CA LYS A 19 -20.31 -31.29 12.83
C LYS A 19 -20.19 -29.92 13.50
N LYS A 20 -19.04 -29.56 14.09
CA LYS A 20 -18.86 -28.26 14.75
C LYS A 20 -18.70 -27.09 13.76
N CYS A 21 -18.04 -27.29 12.61
CA CYS A 21 -17.78 -26.19 11.66
C CYS A 21 -19.05 -25.65 10.96
N GLN A 22 -20.05 -26.49 10.71
CA GLN A 22 -21.27 -26.07 10.00
C GLN A 22 -22.22 -25.24 10.90
N TYR A 23 -22.34 -25.61 12.18
CA TYR A 23 -23.19 -24.88 13.14
C TYR A 23 -22.57 -23.54 13.59
N LEU A 24 -21.24 -23.43 13.59
CA LEU A 24 -20.51 -22.23 13.96
C LEU A 24 -20.67 -21.07 12.96
N THR A 25 -21.12 -21.29 11.71
CA THR A 25 -21.21 -20.19 10.73
C THR A 25 -22.55 -19.46 10.75
N LYS A 26 -23.68 -20.17 10.76
CA LYS A 26 -25.00 -19.52 10.74
C LYS A 26 -25.34 -18.86 12.08
N THR A 27 -25.16 -19.59 13.19
CA THR A 27 -25.47 -19.06 14.54
C THR A 27 -24.59 -17.87 14.91
N PHE A 28 -23.34 -17.84 14.46
CA PHE A 28 -22.41 -16.74 14.68
C PHE A 28 -22.78 -15.49 13.85
N ILE A 29 -23.11 -15.65 12.57
CA ILE A 29 -23.63 -14.56 11.73
C ILE A 29 -24.94 -14.00 12.32
N ASP A 30 -25.86 -14.88 12.72
CA ASP A 30 -27.14 -14.48 13.32
C ASP A 30 -26.91 -13.74 14.65
N PHE A 31 -25.95 -14.19 15.47
CA PHE A 31 -25.55 -13.51 16.70
C PHE A 31 -25.03 -12.11 16.42
N ILE A 32 -24.09 -11.95 15.48
CA ILE A 32 -23.54 -10.64 15.12
C ILE A 32 -24.65 -9.69 14.66
N ASN A 33 -25.48 -10.15 13.72
CA ASN A 33 -26.55 -9.33 13.14
C ASN A 33 -27.68 -8.99 14.13
N LYS A 34 -27.80 -9.73 15.24
CA LYS A 34 -28.78 -9.46 16.30
C LYS A 34 -28.27 -8.49 17.37
N ASN A 35 -26.97 -8.47 17.65
CA ASN A 35 -26.39 -7.74 18.78
C ASN A 35 -25.82 -6.36 18.42
N GLN A 36 -25.71 -6.03 17.14
CA GLN A 36 -25.32 -4.71 16.67
C GLN A 36 -26.00 -4.38 15.34
N SER A 37 -25.98 -3.10 14.94
CA SER A 37 -26.62 -2.60 13.71
C SER A 37 -25.71 -1.74 12.82
N SER A 38 -24.45 -1.51 13.20
CA SER A 38 -23.52 -0.68 12.42
C SER A 38 -23.03 -1.41 11.17
N TRP A 39 -22.98 -2.75 11.18
CA TRP A 39 -22.56 -3.57 10.04
C TRP A 39 -23.35 -4.87 9.92
N ARG A 40 -23.28 -5.50 8.75
CA ARG A 40 -23.90 -6.80 8.52
C ARG A 40 -22.84 -7.88 8.33
N ALA A 41 -23.05 -9.02 8.95
CA ALA A 41 -22.30 -10.24 8.72
C ALA A 41 -22.95 -11.09 7.61
N GLY A 42 -22.12 -11.77 6.82
CA GLY A 42 -22.53 -12.69 5.77
C GLY A 42 -21.40 -13.62 5.33
N LYS A 43 -21.72 -14.63 4.50
CA LYS A 43 -20.71 -15.54 3.94
C LYS A 43 -20.13 -14.93 2.65
N PHE A 44 -18.81 -14.75 2.62
CA PHE A 44 -18.06 -14.34 1.42
C PHE A 44 -17.03 -15.37 0.99
N PHE A 45 -16.45 -16.09 1.93
CA PHE A 45 -15.59 -17.21 1.64
C PHE A 45 -16.43 -18.47 1.35
N LEU A 46 -15.99 -19.28 0.38
CA LEU A 46 -16.65 -20.54 0.00
C LEU A 46 -16.77 -21.48 1.21
N GLU A 47 -17.79 -22.35 1.25
CA GLU A 47 -18.04 -23.19 2.44
C GLU A 47 -16.85 -24.10 2.81
N ASN A 48 -16.00 -24.48 1.85
CA ASN A 48 -14.79 -25.29 2.07
C ASN A 48 -13.61 -24.51 2.68
N VAL A 49 -13.76 -23.19 2.80
CA VAL A 49 -12.75 -22.24 3.28
C VAL A 49 -12.92 -21.93 4.79
N THR A 50 -13.95 -22.48 5.43
CA THR A 50 -14.34 -22.12 6.82
C THR A 50 -13.78 -23.03 7.91
N SER A 51 -12.88 -23.97 7.59
CA SER A 51 -12.22 -24.74 8.65
C SER A 51 -11.27 -23.83 9.44
N ARG A 52 -11.17 -24.05 10.76
CA ARG A 52 -10.18 -23.39 11.65
C ARG A 52 -8.75 -23.48 11.09
N ASN A 53 -8.48 -24.53 10.30
CA ASN A 53 -7.23 -24.77 9.57
C ASN A 53 -7.01 -23.87 8.34
N PHE A 54 -8.02 -23.15 7.88
CA PHE A 54 -7.92 -22.14 6.84
C PHE A 54 -7.68 -20.77 7.48
N VAL A 55 -8.51 -20.32 8.43
CA VAL A 55 -8.37 -18.99 9.06
C VAL A 55 -6.99 -18.77 9.72
N HIS A 56 -6.45 -19.78 10.43
CA HIS A 56 -5.10 -19.71 11.01
C HIS A 56 -3.95 -19.93 10.01
N ARG A 57 -4.24 -20.25 8.74
CA ARG A 57 -3.24 -20.49 7.69
C ARG A 57 -2.84 -19.22 6.94
N TYR A 58 -3.70 -18.21 6.95
CA TYR A 58 -3.56 -16.99 6.13
C TYR A 58 -2.94 -15.83 6.91
N HIS A 59 -2.96 -15.87 8.25
CA HIS A 59 -2.42 -14.78 9.07
C HIS A 59 -1.67 -15.38 10.26
N ARG A 60 -0.35 -15.45 10.14
CA ARG A 60 0.53 -15.81 11.24
C ARG A 60 1.14 -14.54 11.86
N PRO A 61 1.02 -14.36 13.18
CA PRO A 61 1.17 -13.08 13.85
C PRO A 61 2.60 -12.54 13.77
N VAL A 62 2.72 -11.29 13.32
CA VAL A 62 3.84 -10.42 13.69
C VAL A 62 3.28 -9.01 13.89
N LEU A 63 2.94 -8.66 15.13
CA LEU A 63 2.86 -7.26 15.56
C LEU A 63 4.29 -6.84 15.94
N ASN A 64 5.15 -6.61 14.95
CA ASN A 64 6.41 -5.92 15.17
C ASN A 64 6.39 -4.69 14.30
N VAL A 65 5.84 -3.60 14.83
CA VAL A 65 6.26 -2.27 14.38
C VAL A 65 7.52 -1.97 15.18
N GLY A 66 8.68 -1.97 14.52
CA GLY A 66 9.90 -1.59 15.19
C GLY A 66 9.77 -0.19 15.80
N ASN A 67 10.23 -0.01 17.04
CA ASN A 67 10.18 1.27 17.79
C ASN A 67 11.07 2.39 17.17
N GLU A 68 11.56 2.24 15.95
CA GLU A 68 12.59 3.10 15.35
C GLU A 68 12.07 3.99 14.20
N VAL A 69 10.80 3.90 13.83
CA VAL A 69 10.25 4.73 12.75
C VAL A 69 9.98 6.15 13.25
N ARG A 70 10.51 7.16 12.53
CA ARG A 70 10.24 8.56 12.80
C ARG A 70 8.75 8.86 12.68
N VAL A 71 8.18 9.48 13.71
CA VAL A 71 6.81 10.01 13.67
C VAL A 71 6.83 11.36 12.95
N LYS A 72 5.96 11.55 11.95
CA LYS A 72 5.78 12.82 11.25
C LYS A 72 4.85 13.72 12.06
N ASP A 73 5.29 14.94 12.32
CA ASP A 73 4.45 15.98 12.90
C ASP A 73 3.26 16.31 11.98
N CYS A 74 2.11 16.58 12.58
CA CYS A 74 0.92 17.02 11.87
C CYS A 74 0.57 18.45 12.26
N TYR A 75 0.41 19.30 11.23
CA TYR A 75 -0.02 20.68 11.37
C TYR A 75 -1.49 20.75 10.96
N LEU A 76 -2.36 21.10 11.91
CA LEU A 76 -3.82 21.12 11.73
C LEU A 76 -4.40 22.54 11.75
N GLU A 77 -3.55 23.56 11.89
CA GLU A 77 -3.97 24.95 11.93
C GLU A 77 -4.59 25.34 10.59
N ASP A 78 -5.79 25.94 10.64
CA ASP A 78 -6.63 26.31 9.50
C ASP A 78 -7.01 25.17 8.53
N LEU A 79 -6.74 23.91 8.87
CA LEU A 79 -7.07 22.77 8.03
C LEU A 79 -8.56 22.42 8.16
N HIS A 80 -9.33 22.71 7.11
CA HIS A 80 -10.71 22.25 6.99
C HIS A 80 -10.74 20.78 6.51
N ILE A 81 -11.08 19.87 7.42
CA ILE A 81 -11.26 18.44 7.10
C ILE A 81 -12.74 18.19 6.76
N PRO A 82 -13.08 17.71 5.55
CA PRO A 82 -14.47 17.44 5.16
C PRO A 82 -15.03 16.21 5.90
N ASP A 83 -16.36 16.14 6.01
CA ASP A 83 -17.05 15.00 6.64
C ASP A 83 -16.82 13.67 5.92
N SER A 84 -16.53 13.73 4.62
CA SER A 84 -16.19 12.56 3.80
C SER A 84 -15.11 12.89 2.80
N PHE A 85 -14.26 11.91 2.53
CA PHE A 85 -13.16 11.99 1.58
C PHE A 85 -12.96 10.63 0.92
N ASP A 86 -12.71 10.60 -0.38
CA ASP A 86 -12.38 9.40 -1.14
C ASP A 86 -11.27 9.75 -2.12
N ALA A 87 -10.07 9.20 -1.90
CA ALA A 87 -8.89 9.50 -2.71
C ALA A 87 -9.12 9.24 -4.21
N ARG A 88 -10.03 8.33 -4.58
CA ARG A 88 -10.34 8.06 -6.00
C ARG A 88 -11.10 9.23 -6.66
N LYS A 89 -11.82 10.02 -5.87
CA LYS A 89 -12.52 11.22 -6.34
C LYS A 89 -11.59 12.43 -6.35
N GLU A 90 -10.70 12.53 -5.37
CA GLU A 90 -9.73 13.61 -5.27
C GLU A 90 -8.67 13.54 -6.38
N TRP A 91 -8.15 12.33 -6.67
CA TRP A 91 -7.17 12.10 -7.73
C TRP A 91 -7.76 11.23 -8.85
N PRO A 92 -8.66 11.77 -9.69
CA PRO A 92 -9.37 11.00 -10.71
C PRO A 92 -8.43 10.39 -11.75
N HIS A 93 -7.30 11.04 -12.03
CA HIS A 93 -6.26 10.52 -12.94
C HIS A 93 -5.55 9.27 -12.39
N CYS A 94 -5.62 9.02 -11.08
CA CYS A 94 -5.10 7.85 -10.39
C CYS A 94 -6.20 6.93 -9.84
N ALA A 95 -7.48 7.17 -10.17
CA ALA A 95 -8.60 6.44 -9.57
C ALA A 95 -8.56 4.93 -9.83
N ASP A 96 -8.08 4.53 -11.01
CA ASP A 96 -7.85 3.13 -11.41
C ASP A 96 -6.73 2.47 -10.61
N VAL A 97 -5.70 3.24 -10.24
CA VAL A 97 -4.56 2.79 -9.44
C VAL A 97 -4.96 2.68 -7.97
N ILE A 98 -5.53 3.76 -7.41
CA ILE A 98 -5.99 3.83 -6.00
C ILE A 98 -7.07 2.79 -5.74
N GLY A 99 -7.99 2.62 -6.70
CA GLY A 99 -9.10 1.69 -6.65
C GLY A 99 -8.74 0.23 -6.90
N ASN A 100 -7.49 -0.08 -7.28
CA ASN A 100 -7.09 -1.44 -7.62
C ASN A 100 -7.06 -2.34 -6.37
N ILE A 101 -7.97 -3.30 -6.32
CA ILE A 101 -8.02 -4.33 -5.26
C ILE A 101 -7.23 -5.54 -5.72
N ARG A 102 -6.32 -5.98 -4.86
CA ARG A 102 -5.42 -7.11 -5.11
C ARG A 102 -5.77 -8.30 -4.24
N ASP A 103 -5.15 -9.44 -4.52
CA ASP A 103 -5.37 -10.69 -3.80
C ASP A 103 -4.04 -11.27 -3.30
N GLN A 104 -3.89 -11.35 -1.98
CA GLN A 104 -2.73 -11.93 -1.33
C GLN A 104 -2.72 -13.47 -1.38
N GLY A 105 -3.83 -14.10 -1.76
CA GLY A 105 -3.98 -15.54 -1.81
C GLY A 105 -3.71 -16.21 -0.46
N SER A 106 -3.23 -17.45 -0.52
CA SER A 106 -2.90 -18.32 0.64
C SER A 106 -1.61 -17.99 1.38
N CYS A 107 -1.28 -16.71 1.49
CA CYS A 107 -0.01 -16.21 2.02
C CYS A 107 -0.23 -15.13 3.09
N SER A 108 0.57 -15.14 4.16
CA SER A 108 0.62 -14.07 5.19
C SER A 108 1.36 -12.82 4.69
N SER A 109 1.02 -12.33 3.50
CA SER A 109 1.71 -11.24 2.78
C SER A 109 0.98 -9.90 2.78
N CYS A 110 -0.08 -9.73 3.59
CA CYS A 110 -0.84 -8.49 3.64
C CYS A 110 0.04 -7.23 3.79
N TRP A 111 1.07 -7.31 4.65
CA TRP A 111 2.06 -6.24 4.88
C TRP A 111 2.79 -5.82 3.60
N ALA A 112 3.09 -6.75 2.68
CA ALA A 112 3.69 -6.42 1.40
C ALA A 112 2.66 -5.83 0.43
N PHE A 113 1.42 -6.33 0.44
CA PHE A 113 0.34 -5.85 -0.44
C PHE A 113 -0.14 -4.44 -0.09
N SER A 114 -0.37 -4.17 1.19
CA SER A 114 -0.81 -2.86 1.66
C SER A 114 0.30 -1.81 1.48
N SER A 115 1.54 -2.14 1.87
CA SER A 115 2.72 -1.29 1.60
C SER A 115 2.87 -0.96 0.11
N THR A 116 2.95 -1.97 -0.77
CA THR A 116 3.11 -1.74 -2.22
C THR A 116 1.92 -1.04 -2.85
N GLY A 117 0.70 -1.30 -2.35
CA GLY A 117 -0.51 -0.60 -2.77
C GLY A 117 -0.42 0.89 -2.46
N VAL A 118 -0.01 1.27 -1.26
CA VAL A 118 0.18 2.68 -0.89
C VAL A 118 1.31 3.33 -1.69
N MET A 119 2.44 2.65 -1.84
CA MET A 119 3.57 3.14 -2.66
C MET A 119 3.14 3.41 -4.11
N THR A 120 2.34 2.50 -4.68
CA THR A 120 1.79 2.59 -6.04
C THR A 120 0.89 3.82 -6.18
N ASP A 121 -0.05 4.00 -5.25
CA ASP A 121 -0.98 5.13 -5.24
C ASP A 121 -0.22 6.46 -5.12
N ARG A 122 0.72 6.54 -4.17
CA ARG A 122 1.47 7.77 -3.89
C ARG A 122 2.40 8.15 -5.02
N LEU A 123 3.01 7.18 -5.71
CA LEU A 123 3.81 7.47 -6.91
C LEU A 123 2.93 8.05 -8.01
N CYS A 124 1.73 7.52 -8.23
CA CYS A 124 0.79 8.09 -9.18
C CYS A 124 0.40 9.52 -8.79
N ILE A 125 -0.01 9.75 -7.54
CA ILE A 125 -0.45 11.06 -7.04
C ILE A 125 0.68 12.09 -7.14
N GLN A 126 1.87 11.76 -6.65
CA GLN A 126 3.01 12.69 -6.59
C GLN A 126 3.62 12.96 -7.97
N SER A 127 3.39 12.07 -8.94
CA SER A 127 3.74 12.32 -10.34
C SER A 127 2.61 12.98 -11.13
N GLU A 128 1.52 13.40 -10.48
CA GLU A 128 0.33 13.99 -11.12
C GLU A 128 -0.26 13.09 -12.22
N GLY A 129 -0.18 11.76 -12.02
CA GLY A 129 -0.68 10.75 -12.96
C GLY A 129 0.28 10.36 -14.08
N GLU A 130 1.46 10.99 -14.18
CA GLU A 130 2.45 10.67 -15.23
C GLU A 130 3.03 9.25 -15.06
N VAL A 131 3.11 8.74 -13.82
CA VAL A 131 3.70 7.43 -13.51
C VAL A 131 2.68 6.53 -12.81
N LYS A 132 2.07 5.62 -13.58
CA LYS A 132 1.21 4.55 -13.06
C LYS A 132 1.99 3.24 -12.91
N PHE A 133 2.81 3.15 -11.87
CA PHE A 133 3.70 2.01 -11.63
C PHE A 133 3.14 1.11 -10.52
N GLN A 134 2.96 -0.18 -10.82
CA GLN A 134 2.46 -1.17 -9.87
C GLN A 134 3.62 -1.94 -9.23
N PHE A 135 3.93 -1.63 -7.97
CA PHE A 135 5.00 -2.28 -7.22
C PHE A 135 4.72 -3.77 -6.96
N SER A 136 5.76 -4.59 -7.02
CA SER A 136 5.71 -6.03 -6.80
C SER A 136 5.71 -6.40 -5.31
N PRO A 137 4.60 -6.94 -4.76
CA PRO A 137 4.65 -7.55 -3.42
C PRO A 137 5.54 -8.80 -3.40
N GLN A 138 5.71 -9.50 -4.53
CA GLN A 138 6.55 -10.69 -4.65
C GLN A 138 8.05 -10.35 -4.49
N ASP A 139 8.50 -9.22 -5.03
CA ASP A 139 9.89 -8.78 -4.87
C ASP A 139 10.22 -8.54 -3.39
N ILE A 140 9.35 -7.86 -2.65
CA ILE A 140 9.52 -7.70 -1.19
C ILE A 140 9.49 -9.06 -0.48
N LEU A 141 8.49 -9.89 -0.78
CA LEU A 141 8.29 -11.18 -0.12
C LEU A 141 9.50 -12.12 -0.30
N SER A 142 10.08 -12.14 -1.50
CA SER A 142 11.20 -13.02 -1.85
C SER A 142 12.57 -12.41 -1.54
N CYS A 143 12.76 -11.10 -1.71
CA CYS A 143 14.09 -10.49 -1.65
C CYS A 143 14.37 -9.63 -0.42
N CYS A 144 13.36 -9.20 0.34
CA CYS A 144 13.63 -8.50 1.60
C CYS A 144 13.99 -9.51 2.71
N GLU A 145 15.28 -9.71 2.95
CA GLU A 145 15.80 -10.67 3.93
C GLU A 145 15.37 -10.37 5.36
N ASN A 146 15.24 -9.08 5.70
CA ASN A 146 14.88 -8.66 7.05
C ASN A 146 13.37 -8.41 7.22
N CYS A 147 12.55 -8.37 6.17
CA CYS A 147 11.13 -8.02 6.32
C CYS A 147 10.30 -9.12 6.99
N SER A 148 10.72 -10.37 6.90
CA SER A 148 10.03 -11.51 7.49
C SER A 148 11.05 -12.57 7.91
N ASN A 149 10.66 -13.53 8.75
CA ASN A 149 11.54 -14.66 9.07
C ASN A 149 11.80 -15.46 7.78
N SER A 150 13.03 -15.34 7.29
CA SER A 150 13.47 -15.77 5.95
C SER A 150 13.27 -17.25 5.68
N THR A 151 13.10 -18.08 6.71
CA THR A 151 12.86 -19.52 6.58
C THR A 151 11.43 -19.85 6.15
N TYR A 152 10.45 -19.03 6.54
CA TYR A 152 9.03 -19.41 6.47
C TYR A 152 8.23 -18.63 5.42
N GLY A 153 8.72 -17.49 4.91
CA GLY A 153 8.07 -16.75 3.81
C GLY A 153 6.58 -16.53 4.04
N CYS A 154 5.72 -17.01 3.14
CA CYS A 154 4.27 -16.94 3.22
C CYS A 154 3.64 -17.60 4.47
N ALA A 155 4.37 -18.49 5.14
CA ALA A 155 3.93 -19.15 6.35
C ALA A 155 4.01 -18.26 7.60
N VAL A 156 4.60 -17.07 7.53
CA VAL A 156 4.71 -16.10 8.63
C VAL A 156 4.40 -14.69 8.14
N GLY A 157 3.92 -13.82 9.02
CA GLY A 157 3.81 -12.40 8.73
C GLY A 157 5.17 -11.74 8.49
N GLY A 158 5.13 -10.48 8.08
CA GLY A 158 6.30 -9.62 7.95
C GLY A 158 6.05 -8.27 8.59
N SER A 159 7.07 -7.41 8.56
CA SER A 159 7.07 -6.09 9.17
C SER A 159 6.90 -5.03 8.07
N SER A 160 5.84 -4.23 8.21
CA SER A 160 5.55 -3.13 7.31
C SER A 160 6.65 -2.08 7.31
N ASP A 161 7.17 -1.68 8.48
CA ASP A 161 8.27 -0.71 8.57
C ASP A 161 9.51 -1.14 7.78
N ARG A 162 9.83 -2.43 7.78
CA ARG A 162 10.94 -2.98 6.98
C ARG A 162 10.62 -3.03 5.49
N ALA A 163 9.36 -3.20 5.09
CA ALA A 163 8.94 -3.10 3.70
C ALA A 163 9.13 -1.67 3.16
N TRP A 164 8.73 -0.65 3.93
CA TRP A 164 8.99 0.75 3.62
C TRP A 164 10.48 1.07 3.57
N ARG A 165 11.25 0.57 4.53
CA ARG A 165 12.72 0.69 4.51
C ARG A 165 13.30 0.06 3.24
N TYR A 166 12.89 -1.15 2.87
CA TYR A 166 13.32 -1.82 1.65
C TYR A 166 13.02 -0.99 0.39
N TRP A 167 11.85 -0.35 0.32
CA TRP A 167 11.52 0.57 -0.76
C TRP A 167 12.49 1.77 -0.87
N THR A 168 12.91 2.33 0.27
CA THR A 168 13.85 3.47 0.28
C THR A 168 15.31 3.09 0.01
N GLU A 169 15.78 1.97 0.58
CA GLU A 169 17.18 1.55 0.54
C GLU A 169 17.50 0.68 -0.68
N SER A 170 16.62 -0.26 -1.01
CA SER A 170 16.87 -1.29 -2.04
C SER A 170 16.06 -1.08 -3.32
N GLY A 171 14.91 -0.41 -3.23
CA GLY A 171 13.97 -0.23 -4.33
C GLY A 171 13.24 -1.52 -4.72
N ILE A 172 12.05 -1.36 -5.31
CA ILE A 172 11.14 -2.45 -5.64
C ILE A 172 10.83 -2.40 -7.15
N VAL A 173 10.79 -3.56 -7.79
CA VAL A 173 10.41 -3.70 -9.21
C VAL A 173 8.89 -3.75 -9.41
N SER A 174 8.44 -3.69 -10.65
CA SER A 174 7.03 -3.80 -11.02
C SER A 174 6.53 -5.24 -10.87
N GLY A 175 5.25 -5.42 -10.56
CA GLY A 175 4.66 -6.76 -10.40
C GLY A 175 3.14 -6.79 -10.31
N GLY A 176 2.55 -7.45 -11.30
CA GLY A 176 1.13 -7.75 -11.40
C GLY A 176 0.62 -8.81 -10.43
N ASP A 177 -0.67 -9.10 -10.53
CA ASP A 177 -1.31 -10.17 -9.76
C ASP A 177 -0.86 -11.56 -10.23
N TYR A 178 -1.29 -12.59 -9.50
CA TYR A 178 -1.01 -13.96 -9.85
C TYR A 178 -1.47 -14.29 -11.28
N ASP A 179 -0.60 -14.97 -12.04
CA ASP A 179 -0.79 -15.32 -13.45
C ASP A 179 -1.16 -14.16 -14.40
N SER A 180 -0.91 -12.91 -14.00
CA SER A 180 -1.19 -11.73 -14.83
C SER A 180 -0.15 -11.50 -15.93
N TYR A 181 1.06 -12.02 -15.76
CA TYR A 181 2.23 -11.71 -16.61
C TYR A 181 2.43 -10.19 -16.81
N GLN A 182 2.13 -9.39 -15.78
CA GLN A 182 2.33 -7.94 -15.78
C GLN A 182 3.54 -7.55 -14.93
N GLY A 183 4.34 -6.61 -15.44
CA GLY A 183 5.56 -6.14 -14.76
C GLY A 183 6.71 -7.15 -14.79
N CYS A 184 7.76 -6.85 -14.03
CA CYS A 184 8.99 -7.66 -13.94
C CYS A 184 8.78 -8.93 -13.11
N VAL A 185 8.28 -8.78 -11.87
CA VAL A 185 8.07 -9.89 -10.93
C VAL A 185 6.59 -9.92 -10.52
N PHE A 186 5.76 -10.62 -11.29
CA PHE A 186 4.35 -10.82 -10.92
C PHE A 186 4.21 -11.79 -9.74
N TYR A 187 3.10 -11.69 -9.01
CA TYR A 187 2.85 -12.47 -7.80
C TYR A 187 2.76 -13.98 -8.07
N GLN A 188 3.29 -14.82 -7.18
CA GLN A 188 3.41 -16.27 -7.43
C GLN A 188 2.60 -17.15 -6.47
N GLU A 189 1.86 -16.55 -5.53
CA GLU A 189 1.28 -17.27 -4.38
C GLU A 189 -0.26 -17.19 -4.38
N SER A 190 -0.95 -17.99 -5.19
CA SER A 190 -2.43 -17.93 -5.29
C SER A 190 -3.17 -18.86 -4.31
N GLU A 191 -2.97 -20.17 -4.43
CA GLU A 191 -3.89 -21.15 -3.81
C GLU A 191 -3.22 -22.09 -2.82
N PHE A 192 -1.94 -22.42 -3.02
CA PHE A 192 -1.25 -23.39 -2.18
C PHE A 192 -0.45 -22.69 -1.08
N TYR A 193 -0.67 -23.11 0.17
CA TYR A 193 0.19 -22.69 1.28
C TYR A 193 1.60 -23.26 1.09
N LEU A 194 2.49 -22.48 0.49
CA LEU A 194 3.91 -22.77 0.51
C LEU A 194 4.41 -22.58 1.94
N LYS A 195 4.92 -23.68 2.53
CA LYS A 195 5.57 -23.67 3.85
C LYS A 195 6.90 -22.90 3.83
N THR A 196 7.43 -22.62 2.64
CA THR A 196 8.78 -22.12 2.41
C THR A 196 8.72 -20.84 1.58
N LYS A 197 9.67 -19.95 1.85
CA LYS A 197 9.88 -18.73 1.09
C LYS A 197 10.21 -19.04 -0.38
N SER A 198 9.52 -18.38 -1.31
CA SER A 198 9.92 -18.35 -2.72
C SER A 198 11.31 -17.71 -2.85
N PRO A 199 12.25 -18.33 -3.58
CA PRO A 199 13.63 -17.85 -3.65
C PRO A 199 13.69 -16.43 -4.22
N CYS A 200 14.56 -15.58 -3.66
CA CYS A 200 14.84 -14.27 -4.24
C CYS A 200 15.50 -14.45 -5.61
N MET A 201 14.76 -14.16 -6.68
CA MET A 201 15.31 -14.09 -8.02
C MET A 201 15.53 -12.63 -8.39
N LYS A 202 16.80 -12.19 -8.48
CA LYS A 202 17.16 -10.86 -8.98
C LYS A 202 17.06 -10.76 -10.51
N SER A 203 15.96 -11.27 -11.05
CA SER A 203 15.62 -11.36 -12.47
C SER A 203 14.10 -11.35 -12.61
N CYS A 204 13.59 -10.79 -13.70
CA CYS A 204 12.15 -10.79 -13.97
C CYS A 204 11.64 -12.21 -14.21
N ASN A 205 10.54 -12.59 -13.56
CA ASN A 205 9.87 -13.87 -13.77
C ASN A 205 8.89 -13.83 -14.96
N ASN A 206 8.64 -12.63 -15.49
CA ASN A 206 7.86 -12.43 -16.70
C ASN A 206 8.76 -12.55 -17.95
N PRO A 207 8.61 -13.59 -18.79
CA PRO A 207 9.45 -13.80 -19.96
C PRO A 207 9.23 -12.76 -21.06
N HIS A 208 8.14 -12.01 -21.01
CA HIS A 208 7.81 -10.96 -21.98
C HIS A 208 8.26 -9.56 -21.53
N TYR A 209 8.79 -9.43 -20.32
CA TYR A 209 9.23 -8.15 -19.77
C TYR A 209 10.65 -7.83 -20.24
N LYS A 210 10.82 -6.64 -20.83
CA LYS A 210 12.06 -6.25 -21.52
C LYS A 210 13.04 -5.47 -20.65
N ILE A 211 12.54 -4.80 -19.62
CA ILE A 211 13.36 -4.00 -18.70
C ILE A 211 14.01 -4.96 -17.71
N SER A 212 15.31 -4.82 -17.45
CA SER A 212 16.00 -5.69 -16.50
C SER A 212 15.51 -5.43 -15.06
N TYR A 213 15.66 -6.43 -14.19
CA TYR A 213 15.30 -6.31 -12.76
C TYR A 213 15.95 -5.09 -12.10
N ALA A 214 17.21 -4.78 -12.43
CA ALA A 214 17.92 -3.64 -11.85
C ALA A 214 17.38 -2.28 -12.36
N GLU A 215 17.06 -2.19 -13.66
CA GLU A 215 16.56 -0.96 -14.27
C GLU A 215 15.10 -0.65 -13.90
N ASP A 216 14.31 -1.70 -13.64
CA ASP A 216 12.89 -1.59 -13.29
C ASP A 216 12.65 -1.10 -11.85
N LYS A 217 13.70 -1.04 -11.02
CA LYS A 217 13.58 -0.59 -9.63
C LYS A 217 13.11 0.86 -9.51
N HIS A 218 12.15 1.07 -8.63
CA HIS A 218 11.67 2.37 -8.18
C HIS A 218 11.79 2.47 -6.66
N PHE A 219 12.01 3.69 -6.17
CA PHE A 219 12.46 3.95 -4.80
C PHE A 219 11.56 4.95 -4.09
N GLY A 220 11.51 4.86 -2.77
CA GLY A 220 11.07 5.94 -1.90
C GLY A 220 12.19 6.95 -1.63
N SER A 221 11.84 8.19 -1.35
CA SER A 221 12.77 9.18 -0.79
C SER A 221 12.78 9.17 0.74
N ASP A 222 11.65 8.88 1.37
CA ASP A 222 11.50 8.78 2.83
C ASP A 222 10.28 7.91 3.20
N TYR A 223 10.25 7.42 4.44
CA TYR A 223 9.10 6.78 5.06
C TYR A 223 8.98 7.17 6.54
N TYR A 224 7.76 7.17 7.06
CA TYR A 224 7.48 7.65 8.40
C TYR A 224 6.17 7.06 8.95
N GLN A 225 6.04 7.13 10.27
CA GLN A 225 4.77 6.87 10.95
C GLN A 225 3.97 8.17 11.03
N VAL A 226 2.70 8.11 10.68
CA VAL A 226 1.77 9.22 10.90
C VAL A 226 1.45 9.28 12.39
N LYS A 227 1.40 10.48 12.97
CA LYS A 227 1.01 10.65 14.38
C LYS A 227 -0.32 9.93 14.64
N PRO A 228 -0.44 9.08 15.67
CA PRO A 228 -1.62 8.27 15.95
C PRO A 228 -2.77 9.12 16.50
N ALA A 229 -3.37 9.90 15.60
CA ALA A 229 -4.47 10.80 15.87
C ALA A 229 -5.32 10.93 14.61
N GLU A 230 -6.64 10.74 14.77
CA GLU A 230 -7.62 10.75 13.68
C GLU A 230 -7.40 11.89 12.67
N LYS A 231 -7.37 13.14 13.16
CA LYS A 231 -7.20 14.32 12.31
C LYS A 231 -5.85 14.36 11.59
N CYS A 232 -4.80 13.81 12.20
CA CYS A 232 -3.47 13.74 11.58
C CYS A 232 -3.42 12.69 10.45
N ILE A 233 -4.14 11.58 10.62
CA ILE A 233 -4.33 10.58 9.57
C ILE A 233 -5.16 11.16 8.41
N GLN A 234 -6.26 11.88 8.71
CA GLN A 234 -7.07 12.57 7.70
C GLN A 234 -6.23 13.59 6.92
N ALA A 235 -5.47 14.43 7.62
CA ALA A 235 -4.59 15.44 7.02
C ALA A 235 -3.52 14.82 6.11
N GLU A 236 -2.91 13.70 6.54
CA GLU A 236 -1.93 12.99 5.73
C GLU A 236 -2.56 12.43 4.45
N ILE A 237 -3.75 11.81 4.57
CA ILE A 237 -4.46 11.25 3.41
C ILE A 237 -4.87 12.34 2.43
N MET A 238 -5.43 13.46 2.91
CA MET A 238 -5.81 14.61 2.06
C MET A 238 -4.61 15.20 1.31
N SER A 239 -3.46 15.30 1.97
CA SER A 239 -2.32 16.02 1.41
C SER A 239 -1.46 15.13 0.50
N ASN A 240 -1.34 13.84 0.84
CA ASN A 240 -0.33 12.96 0.25
C ASN A 240 -0.90 11.64 -0.29
N GLY A 241 -2.21 11.43 -0.20
CA GLY A 241 -2.87 10.21 -0.64
C GLY A 241 -2.88 9.10 0.40
N PRO A 242 -3.34 7.90 0.00
CA PRO A 242 -3.57 6.76 0.89
C PRO A 242 -2.43 6.43 1.85
N VAL A 243 -2.74 5.71 2.94
CA VAL A 243 -1.79 5.28 3.98
C VAL A 243 -1.95 3.80 4.28
N GLU A 244 -0.90 3.15 4.78
CA GLU A 244 -0.98 1.79 5.30
C GLU A 244 -1.38 1.85 6.77
N ALA A 245 -2.29 0.99 7.21
CA ALA A 245 -2.66 0.86 8.60
C ALA A 245 -2.65 -0.61 9.04
N ILE A 246 -2.25 -0.84 10.29
CA ILE A 246 -2.28 -2.15 10.94
C ILE A 246 -3.41 -2.17 11.95
N PHE A 247 -4.21 -3.22 11.96
CA PHE A 247 -5.27 -3.42 12.96
C PHE A 247 -5.35 -4.87 13.43
N ALA A 248 -5.94 -5.08 14.60
CA ALA A 248 -6.24 -6.38 15.16
C ALA A 248 -7.39 -7.04 14.39
N LEU A 249 -7.10 -8.16 13.76
CA LEU A 249 -8.06 -8.96 13.02
C LEU A 249 -8.71 -9.99 13.92
N TYR A 250 -10.02 -9.90 14.09
CA TYR A 250 -10.85 -10.85 14.85
C TYR A 250 -11.63 -11.78 13.92
N GLU A 251 -12.09 -12.92 14.47
CA GLU A 251 -12.82 -13.94 13.71
C GLU A 251 -14.10 -13.41 13.04
N ASP A 252 -14.79 -12.43 13.63
CA ASP A 252 -16.00 -11.84 13.07
C ASP A 252 -15.78 -11.02 11.79
N PHE A 253 -14.61 -10.39 11.63
CA PHE A 253 -14.30 -9.58 10.46
C PHE A 253 -14.29 -10.39 9.15
N TYR A 254 -13.97 -11.69 9.19
CA TYR A 254 -14.06 -12.55 8.00
C TYR A 254 -15.47 -12.64 7.42
N TYR A 255 -16.49 -12.34 8.24
CA TYR A 255 -17.88 -12.33 7.84
C TYR A 255 -18.37 -10.94 7.45
N TYR A 256 -17.53 -9.91 7.43
CA TYR A 256 -17.92 -8.56 7.03
C TYR A 256 -18.60 -8.55 5.64
N LYS A 257 -19.79 -7.95 5.58
CA LYS A 257 -20.59 -7.80 4.36
C LYS A 257 -20.67 -6.36 3.90
N ASP A 258 -21.20 -5.49 4.75
CA ASP A 258 -21.35 -4.06 4.53
C ASP A 258 -21.57 -3.33 5.87
N GLY A 259 -21.72 -2.01 5.81
CA GLY A 259 -21.82 -1.13 6.97
C GLY A 259 -20.47 -0.74 7.53
N VAL A 260 -20.45 -0.20 8.75
CA VAL A 260 -19.26 0.24 9.47
C VAL A 260 -18.89 -0.81 10.51
N TYR A 261 -17.83 -1.58 10.23
CA TYR A 261 -17.37 -2.64 11.11
C TYR A 261 -16.99 -2.11 12.49
N THR A 262 -17.48 -2.82 13.50
CA THR A 262 -17.09 -2.73 14.92
C THR A 262 -16.98 -4.14 15.45
N TYR A 263 -15.91 -4.44 16.19
CA TYR A 263 -15.73 -5.75 16.79
C TYR A 263 -16.92 -6.11 17.69
N THR A 264 -17.45 -7.31 17.49
CA THR A 264 -18.65 -7.81 18.20
C THR A 264 -18.34 -9.07 18.99
N ILE A 265 -17.67 -10.05 18.36
CA ILE A 265 -17.39 -11.36 18.99
C ILE A 265 -16.27 -12.10 18.25
N GLY A 266 -15.62 -13.03 18.93
CA GLY A 266 -14.65 -13.94 18.33
C GLY A 266 -13.23 -13.72 18.84
N GLY A 267 -12.36 -14.70 18.62
CA GLY A 267 -10.97 -14.62 19.05
C GLY A 267 -10.16 -13.63 18.21
N LEU A 268 -9.11 -13.06 18.81
CA LEU A 268 -8.05 -12.40 18.05
C LEU A 268 -7.37 -13.46 17.17
N VAL A 269 -7.28 -13.19 15.87
CA VAL A 269 -6.67 -14.09 14.89
C VAL A 269 -5.23 -13.69 14.61
N SER A 270 -5.00 -12.42 14.29
CA SER A 270 -3.68 -11.86 13.98
C SER A 270 -3.75 -10.33 13.95
N ALA A 271 -2.62 -9.67 13.70
CA ALA A 271 -2.65 -8.38 13.03
C ALA A 271 -2.84 -8.55 11.52
N HIS A 272 -3.51 -7.57 10.92
CA HIS A 272 -3.70 -7.45 9.49
C HIS A 272 -3.39 -6.03 9.05
N THR A 273 -2.90 -5.87 7.82
CA THR A 273 -2.53 -4.55 7.28
C THR A 273 -3.37 -4.25 6.06
N VAL A 274 -3.78 -2.99 5.94
CA VAL A 274 -4.73 -2.52 4.92
C VAL A 274 -4.34 -1.15 4.43
N LYS A 275 -4.90 -0.74 3.29
CA LYS A 275 -4.68 0.58 2.70
C LYS A 275 -5.89 1.47 2.99
N ILE A 276 -5.74 2.50 3.81
CA ILE A 276 -6.80 3.50 4.06
C ILE A 276 -6.77 4.53 2.93
N ILE A 277 -7.90 4.72 2.26
CA ILE A 277 -8.04 5.63 1.10
C ILE A 277 -8.98 6.81 1.36
N GLY A 278 -9.61 6.88 2.52
CA GLY A 278 -10.57 7.94 2.83
C GLY A 278 -11.40 7.67 4.07
N TRP A 279 -12.47 8.43 4.23
CA TRP A 279 -13.38 8.35 5.36
C TRP A 279 -14.78 8.87 5.00
N GLY A 280 -15.72 8.67 5.91
CA GLY A 280 -17.04 9.27 5.83
C GLY A 280 -17.82 9.10 7.12
N VAL A 281 -19.12 9.34 7.03
CA VAL A 281 -20.11 9.03 8.06
C VAL A 281 -21.25 8.26 7.41
N GLU A 282 -21.65 7.14 8.02
CA GLU A 282 -22.78 6.33 7.55
C GLU A 282 -23.75 6.09 8.71
N ASN A 283 -24.99 6.57 8.58
CA ASN A 283 -26.02 6.46 9.62
C ASN A 283 -25.53 6.95 11.00
N GLY A 284 -24.77 8.05 11.02
CA GLY A 284 -24.17 8.61 12.23
C GLY A 284 -22.87 7.92 12.70
N ASN A 285 -22.41 6.87 12.03
CA ASN A 285 -21.17 6.17 12.36
C ASN A 285 -20.01 6.71 11.52
N PRO A 286 -19.02 7.42 12.12
CA PRO A 286 -17.81 7.80 11.41
C PRO A 286 -16.97 6.56 11.07
N TYR A 287 -16.42 6.52 9.86
CA TYR A 287 -15.63 5.39 9.39
C TYR A 287 -14.39 5.79 8.62
N TRP A 288 -13.40 4.90 8.60
CA TRP A 288 -12.33 4.84 7.60
C TRP A 288 -12.75 3.96 6.44
N LEU A 289 -12.50 4.40 5.20
CA LEU A 289 -12.66 3.60 3.98
C LEU A 289 -11.32 2.95 3.66
N ALA A 290 -11.26 1.63 3.70
CA ALA A 290 -10.04 0.88 3.49
C ALA A 290 -10.19 -0.17 2.39
N ALA A 291 -9.11 -0.39 1.63
CA ALA A 291 -8.95 -1.47 0.67
C ALA A 291 -8.32 -2.68 1.37
N ASN A 292 -8.96 -3.84 1.22
CA ASN A 292 -8.42 -5.12 1.68
C ASN A 292 -7.59 -5.79 0.57
N SER A 293 -6.91 -6.87 0.91
CA SER A 293 -6.06 -7.67 0.00
C SER A 293 -6.61 -9.09 -0.22
N TRP A 294 -7.94 -9.24 -0.15
CA TRP A 294 -8.64 -10.54 -0.28
C TRP A 294 -9.54 -10.60 -1.52
N ASN A 295 -9.08 -10.00 -2.62
CA ASN A 295 -9.81 -9.94 -3.89
C ASN A 295 -11.06 -9.03 -3.86
N CYS A 296 -11.55 -8.66 -5.05
CA CYS A 296 -12.72 -7.81 -5.22
C CYS A 296 -14.04 -8.54 -4.96
N ASN A 297 -14.01 -9.87 -4.80
CA ASN A 297 -15.20 -10.66 -4.45
C ASN A 297 -15.53 -10.63 -2.94
N TRP A 298 -14.60 -10.17 -2.10
CA TRP A 298 -14.82 -10.07 -0.66
C TRP A 298 -15.57 -8.79 -0.29
N GLY A 299 -16.60 -8.92 0.56
CA GLY A 299 -17.48 -7.82 0.95
C GLY A 299 -18.36 -7.29 -0.21
N GLN A 300 -19.40 -6.51 0.10
CA GLN A 300 -20.26 -5.90 -0.93
C GLN A 300 -19.65 -4.67 -1.58
N LEU A 301 -18.64 -4.07 -0.94
CA LEU A 301 -17.92 -2.93 -1.48
C LEU A 301 -16.76 -3.34 -2.40
N LYS A 302 -16.83 -4.53 -3.00
CA LYS A 302 -15.87 -5.04 -3.99
C LYS A 302 -14.42 -5.06 -3.51
N GLY A 303 -14.15 -5.65 -2.34
CA GLY A 303 -12.83 -5.71 -1.71
C GLY A 303 -12.50 -4.55 -0.77
N PHE A 304 -13.34 -3.51 -0.74
CA PHE A 304 -13.25 -2.45 0.26
C PHE A 304 -14.09 -2.78 1.50
N PHE A 305 -13.80 -2.09 2.60
CA PHE A 305 -14.60 -2.12 3.81
C PHE A 305 -14.57 -0.78 4.53
N LYS A 306 -15.49 -0.63 5.48
CA LYS A 306 -15.53 0.50 6.39
C LYS A 306 -15.34 -0.01 7.81
N ILE A 307 -14.54 0.68 8.59
CA ILE A 307 -14.28 0.39 10.00
C ILE A 307 -14.40 1.67 10.81
N ARG A 308 -14.92 1.57 12.03
CA ARG A 308 -15.21 2.73 12.88
C ARG A 308 -13.97 3.59 13.10
N ARG A 309 -14.14 4.91 12.91
CA ARG A 309 -13.10 5.94 13.03
C ARG A 309 -13.27 6.76 14.30
N GLY A 310 -12.17 7.29 14.83
CA GLY A 310 -12.12 8.26 15.93
C GLY A 310 -12.15 7.62 17.32
N VAL A 311 -12.07 6.30 17.39
CA VAL A 311 -12.05 5.51 18.63
C VAL A 311 -10.96 4.45 18.62
N ASP A 312 -10.07 4.49 17.61
CA ASP A 312 -9.03 3.49 17.42
C ASP A 312 -9.56 2.04 17.42
N GLU A 313 -10.66 1.82 16.68
CA GLU A 313 -11.31 0.50 16.59
C GLU A 313 -10.30 -0.55 16.13
N CYS A 314 -10.12 -1.61 16.93
CA CYS A 314 -9.11 -2.64 16.71
C CYS A 314 -7.67 -2.12 16.54
N GLY A 315 -7.34 -0.93 17.06
CA GLY A 315 -5.99 -0.37 16.97
C GLY A 315 -5.62 0.22 15.61
N ILE A 316 -6.60 0.41 14.69
CA ILE A 316 -6.32 0.82 13.31
C ILE A 316 -5.64 2.20 13.18
N GLU A 317 -5.71 3.04 14.21
CA GLU A 317 -5.16 4.41 14.22
C GLU A 317 -3.77 4.46 14.88
N GLN A 318 -3.30 3.38 15.53
CA GLN A 318 -2.03 3.33 16.25
C GLN A 318 -0.80 3.25 15.34
N HIS A 319 -0.88 2.43 14.31
CA HIS A 319 0.24 2.09 13.45
C HIS A 319 -0.09 2.39 11.99
N VAL A 320 0.06 3.66 11.63
CA VAL A 320 -0.19 4.16 10.29
C VAL A 320 1.13 4.58 9.65
N LEU A 321 1.49 3.95 8.53
CA LEU A 321 2.73 4.19 7.79
C LEU A 321 2.44 4.85 6.45
N ALA A 322 3.38 5.70 6.06
CA ALA A 322 3.34 6.46 4.82
C ALA A 322 4.76 6.78 4.35
N GLY A 323 4.88 7.30 3.14
CA GLY A 323 6.16 7.72 2.59
C GLY A 323 6.02 8.60 1.36
N THR A 324 7.17 9.02 0.84
CA THR A 324 7.26 9.86 -0.37
C THR A 324 8.02 9.10 -1.45
N ALA A 325 7.47 9.10 -2.67
CA ALA A 325 8.08 8.46 -3.81
C ALA A 325 9.23 9.29 -4.36
N ARG A 326 10.32 8.63 -4.76
CA ARG A 326 11.42 9.29 -5.47
C ARG A 326 11.08 9.37 -6.95
N LEU A 327 10.60 10.52 -7.38
CA LEU A 327 10.38 10.78 -8.81
C LEU A 327 11.72 10.78 -9.54
N LYS A 328 11.83 10.00 -10.61
CA LYS A 328 12.96 10.11 -11.53
C LYS A 328 12.84 11.49 -12.17
N THR A 329 13.75 12.42 -11.83
CA THR A 329 13.82 13.70 -12.52
C THR A 329 13.93 13.39 -14.00
N LYS A 330 13.02 13.92 -14.84
CA LYS A 330 13.27 13.99 -16.28
C LYS A 330 14.61 14.70 -16.38
N THR A 331 15.69 13.97 -16.67
CA THR A 331 16.85 14.61 -17.25
C THR A 331 16.26 15.26 -18.49
N SER A 332 16.07 16.58 -18.46
CA SER A 332 15.89 17.31 -19.70
C SER A 332 17.07 16.84 -20.53
N SER A 333 16.83 16.04 -21.57
CA SER A 333 17.82 15.92 -22.59
C SER A 333 18.03 17.36 -23.01
N SER A 334 19.15 17.94 -22.57
CA SER A 334 19.59 19.23 -23.07
C SER A 334 19.83 18.93 -24.53
N SER A 335 18.78 19.14 -25.33
CA SER A 335 18.82 19.05 -26.76
C SER A 335 20.09 19.77 -27.18
N PRO A 336 21.01 19.16 -27.95
CA PRO A 336 22.21 19.84 -28.41
C PRO A 336 21.88 21.19 -29.07
N TRP A 337 20.66 21.31 -29.61
CA TRP A 337 20.09 22.53 -30.16
C TRP A 337 19.89 23.68 -29.16
N LEU A 338 19.60 23.41 -27.88
CA LEU A 338 19.50 24.45 -26.84
C LEU A 338 20.88 25.03 -26.49
N LEU A 339 21.91 24.20 -26.42
CA LEU A 339 23.30 24.67 -26.25
C LEU A 339 23.77 25.45 -27.48
N VAL A 340 23.46 24.99 -28.69
CA VAL A 340 23.77 25.71 -29.93
C VAL A 340 23.02 27.04 -29.99
N ALA A 341 21.74 27.09 -29.60
CA ALA A 341 20.95 28.33 -29.58
C ALA A 341 21.47 29.34 -28.55
N LEU A 342 21.89 28.89 -27.37
CA LEU A 342 22.48 29.75 -26.33
C LEU A 342 23.85 30.29 -26.74
N VAL A 343 24.69 29.46 -27.39
CA VAL A 343 25.98 29.92 -27.95
C VAL A 343 25.74 30.93 -29.09
N SER A 344 24.75 30.68 -29.94
CA SER A 344 24.36 31.59 -31.04
C SER A 344 23.89 32.94 -30.49
N ALA A 345 23.01 32.93 -29.49
CA ALA A 345 22.51 34.15 -28.84
C ALA A 345 23.64 34.92 -28.13
N GLY A 346 24.54 34.22 -27.45
CA GLY A 346 25.72 34.82 -26.81
C GLY A 346 26.66 35.51 -27.81
N ILE A 347 26.90 34.88 -28.97
CA ILE A 347 27.71 35.47 -30.05
C ILE A 347 27.03 36.73 -30.61
N VAL A 348 25.71 36.69 -30.83
CA VAL A 348 24.96 37.86 -31.33
C VAL A 348 25.02 39.03 -30.35
N ILE A 349 24.86 38.77 -29.05
CA ILE A 349 24.96 39.81 -28.01
C ILE A 349 26.37 40.40 -27.97
N ALA A 350 27.42 39.56 -28.07
CA ALA A 350 28.80 40.02 -28.09
C ALA A 350 29.10 40.90 -29.32
N VAL A 351 28.61 40.51 -30.50
CA VAL A 351 28.77 41.30 -31.74
C VAL A 351 28.03 42.64 -31.62
N MET A 352 26.82 42.67 -31.07
CA MET A 352 26.09 43.92 -30.84
C MET A 352 26.81 44.84 -29.83
N ALA A 353 27.35 44.28 -28.75
CA ALA A 353 28.10 45.05 -27.76
C ALA A 353 29.38 45.67 -28.36
N ILE A 354 30.10 44.92 -29.20
CA ILE A 354 31.28 45.43 -29.92
C ILE A 354 30.87 46.53 -30.91
N ALA A 355 29.78 46.35 -31.66
CA ALA A 355 29.29 47.37 -32.59
C ALA A 355 28.88 48.67 -31.88
N LEU A 356 28.22 48.57 -30.72
CA LEU A 356 27.88 49.72 -29.87
C LEU A 356 29.13 50.40 -29.30
N PHE A 357 30.13 49.64 -28.90
CA PHE A 357 31.40 50.18 -28.40
C PHE A 357 32.19 50.92 -29.50
N VAL A 358 32.24 50.36 -30.72
CA VAL A 358 32.86 51.02 -31.88
C VAL A 358 32.11 52.30 -32.25
N LYS A 359 30.77 52.27 -32.23
CA LYS A 359 29.94 53.46 -32.50
C LYS A 359 30.16 54.54 -31.43
N LYS A 360 30.30 54.17 -30.16
CA LYS A 360 30.62 55.11 -29.06
C LYS A 360 31.99 55.75 -29.23
N LYS A 361 33.03 54.97 -29.57
CA LYS A 361 34.38 55.50 -29.84
C LYS A 361 34.43 56.43 -31.06
N SER A 362 33.67 56.12 -32.11
CA SER A 362 33.50 57.00 -33.27
C SER A 362 32.81 58.31 -32.90
N MET A 363 31.77 58.27 -32.07
CA MET A 363 31.07 59.46 -31.61
C MET A 363 31.94 60.34 -30.69
N GLU A 364 32.72 59.74 -29.79
CA GLU A 364 33.66 60.48 -28.92
C GLU A 364 34.79 61.15 -29.71
N SER A 365 35.26 60.52 -30.79
CA SER A 365 36.27 61.13 -31.68
C SER A 365 35.69 62.28 -32.52
N VAL A 366 34.43 62.20 -32.94
CA VAL A 366 33.71 63.32 -33.59
C VAL A 366 33.46 64.47 -32.61
N ILE A 367 33.04 64.18 -31.36
CA ILE A 367 32.81 65.21 -30.33
C ILE A 367 34.13 65.93 -29.97
N ASN A 368 35.25 65.20 -29.87
CA ASN A 368 36.56 65.80 -29.62
C ASN A 368 37.06 66.66 -30.79
N TYR A 369 36.73 66.30 -32.04
CA TYR A 369 37.03 67.14 -33.20
C TYR A 369 36.29 68.49 -33.16
N PHE A 370 35.04 68.52 -32.70
CA PHE A 370 34.27 69.77 -32.59
C PHE A 370 34.65 70.64 -31.37
N ARG A 371 35.12 70.04 -30.26
CA ARG A 371 35.64 70.80 -29.09
C ARG A 371 36.96 71.51 -29.33
N LEU A 372 37.76 71.08 -30.31
CA LEU A 372 39.03 71.73 -30.67
C LEU A 372 38.87 72.89 -31.67
N LYS A 373 37.64 73.14 -32.15
CA LYS A 373 37.30 74.18 -33.15
C LYS A 373 36.39 75.30 -32.60
N SER A 374 36.05 75.28 -31.31
CA SER A 374 35.43 76.37 -30.55
C SER A 374 36.43 76.94 -29.56
#